data_AF-A0A919H079-F1
#
_entry.id   AF-A0A919H079-F1
#
_cell.length_a   1.000
_cell.length_b   1.000
_cell.length_c   1.000
_cell.angle_alpha   90.00
_cell.angle_beta   90.00
_cell.angle_gamma   90.00
#
_symmetry.space_group_name_H-M   'P 1'
#
loop_
_entity.id
_entity.type
_entity.pdbx_description
1 polymer ?
#
loop_
_entity_poly.entity_id
_entity_poly.type
_entity_poly.pdbx_seq_one_letter_code
_entity_poly.pdbx_strand_id
1 'polypeptide(L)'
;MSERPSRYALLREQASRYALLPLRIFLGVTFVYAGLDKLTDSAFLSASGDGSIGQVMESSRDLSAVPALVDLALENPVGFAVALAIGEVLVGLGVLAGLLTRIAALGGALISLSLWLTVSWAVPRYYYSQDLIYLMAWIPFILAGASYLSLDSLIRSRRSRRTA
;
A
#
# COMPACT_ATOMS: atom_id res chain seq x y z
N MET A 1 -31.89 -37.06 -1.35
CA MET A 1 -30.55 -37.53 -1.76
C MET A 1 -29.65 -36.30 -1.83
N SER A 2 -28.87 -35.98 -0.80
CA SER A 2 -28.00 -34.79 -0.83
C SER A 2 -26.69 -35.15 -1.54
N GLU A 3 -26.47 -34.64 -2.74
CA GLU A 3 -25.17 -34.76 -3.39
C GLU A 3 -24.12 -34.07 -2.52
N ARG A 4 -23.14 -34.84 -2.02
CA ARG A 4 -21.99 -34.26 -1.34
C ARG A 4 -21.19 -33.47 -2.38
N PRO A 5 -20.84 -32.20 -2.13
CA PRO A 5 -20.07 -31.41 -3.08
C PRO A 5 -18.74 -32.12 -3.40
N SER A 6 -18.34 -32.10 -4.67
CA SER A 6 -17.10 -32.72 -5.10
C SER A 6 -15.89 -32.09 -4.40
N ARG A 7 -14.87 -32.88 -4.08
CA ARG A 7 -13.63 -32.37 -3.44
C ARG A 7 -13.01 -31.20 -4.22
N TYR A 8 -13.12 -31.20 -5.55
CA TYR A 8 -12.64 -30.12 -6.41
C TYR A 8 -13.43 -28.81 -6.22
N ALA A 9 -14.74 -28.87 -6.01
CA ALA A 9 -15.55 -27.68 -5.74
C ALA A 9 -15.15 -27.02 -4.42
N LEU A 10 -14.91 -27.83 -3.37
CA LEU A 10 -14.46 -27.34 -2.07
C LEU A 10 -13.06 -26.70 -2.12
N LEU A 11 -12.11 -27.32 -2.83
CA LEU A 11 -10.76 -26.75 -3.02
C LEU A 11 -10.80 -25.43 -3.79
N ARG A 12 -11.63 -25.33 -4.84
CA ARG A 12 -11.82 -24.10 -5.60
C ARG A 12 -12.42 -22.97 -4.76
N GLU A 13 -13.40 -23.29 -3.92
CA GLU A 13 -14.03 -22.33 -3.00
C GLU A 13 -13.04 -21.85 -1.92
N GLN A 14 -12.23 -22.75 -1.37
CA GLN A 14 -11.18 -22.36 -0.43
C GLN A 14 -10.11 -21.49 -1.10
N ALA A 15 -9.66 -21.87 -2.30
CA ALA A 15 -8.66 -21.11 -3.05
C ALA A 15 -9.17 -19.70 -3.37
N SER A 16 -10.41 -19.55 -3.85
CA SER A 16 -10.98 -18.21 -4.13
C SER A 16 -11.10 -17.36 -2.88
N ARG A 17 -11.40 -17.98 -1.73
CA ARG A 17 -11.53 -17.30 -0.44
C ARG A 17 -10.21 -16.77 0.12
N TYR A 18 -9.11 -17.47 -0.13
CA TYR A 18 -7.78 -17.12 0.39
C TYR A 18 -6.82 -16.53 -0.64
N ALA A 19 -7.20 -16.47 -1.93
CA ALA A 19 -6.32 -16.05 -3.02
C ALA A 19 -5.59 -14.72 -2.77
N LEU A 20 -6.27 -13.74 -2.19
CA LEU A 20 -5.69 -12.42 -1.91
C LEU A 20 -4.96 -12.33 -0.57
N LEU A 21 -5.04 -13.34 0.30
CA LEU A 21 -4.47 -13.26 1.63
C LEU A 21 -2.93 -13.17 1.61
N PRO A 22 -2.18 -13.96 0.82
CA PRO A 22 -0.73 -13.82 0.74
C PRO A 22 -0.30 -12.43 0.25
N LEU A 23 -0.98 -11.91 -0.78
CA LEU A 23 -0.73 -10.56 -1.30
C LEU A 23 -1.02 -9.49 -0.26
N ARG A 24 -2.09 -9.67 0.54
CA ARG A 24 -2.49 -8.75 1.62
C ARG A 24 -1.40 -8.65 2.68
N ILE A 25 -0.89 -9.80 3.11
CA ILE A 25 0.18 -9.88 4.10
C ILE A 25 1.44 -9.24 3.55
N PHE A 26 1.83 -9.59 2.32
CA PHE A 26 3.01 -9.04 1.67
C PHE A 26 2.95 -7.51 1.59
N LEU A 27 1.91 -6.95 0.96
CA LEU A 27 1.78 -5.50 0.81
C LEU A 27 1.70 -4.80 2.17
N GLY A 28 0.91 -5.36 3.09
CA GLY A 28 0.72 -4.79 4.42
C GLY A 28 2.02 -4.73 5.22
N VAL A 29 2.78 -5.83 5.26
CA VAL A 29 4.08 -5.88 5.95
C VAL A 29 5.09 -4.95 5.27
N THR A 30 5.18 -4.97 3.95
CA THR A 30 6.09 -4.11 3.18
C THR A 30 5.84 -2.63 3.48
N PHE A 31 4.58 -2.19 3.49
CA PHE A 31 4.24 -0.79 3.77
C PHE A 31 4.52 -0.39 5.23
N VAL A 32 4.21 -1.27 6.20
CA VAL A 32 4.57 -1.03 7.61
C VAL A 32 6.08 -0.93 7.76
N TYR A 33 6.83 -1.88 7.18
CA TYR A 33 8.28 -1.89 7.23
C TYR A 33 8.86 -0.62 6.59
N ALA A 34 8.44 -0.28 5.37
CA ALA A 34 8.94 0.87 4.63
C ALA A 34 8.68 2.20 5.35
N GLY A 35 7.53 2.36 6.00
CA GLY A 35 7.23 3.55 6.78
C GLY A 35 8.03 3.60 8.08
N LEU A 36 8.19 2.48 8.79
CA LEU A 36 9.01 2.43 10.00
C LEU A 36 10.49 2.70 9.70
N ASP A 37 11.02 2.09 8.64
CA ASP A 37 12.39 2.29 8.16
C ASP A 37 12.67 3.78 7.95
N LYS A 38 11.80 4.47 7.18
CA LYS A 38 11.86 5.93 6.99
C LYS A 38 11.76 6.74 8.28
N LEU A 39 10.89 6.33 9.23
CA LEU A 39 10.71 7.06 10.50
C LEU A 39 11.90 6.88 11.45
N THR A 40 12.66 5.79 11.30
CA THR A 40 13.82 5.49 12.13
C THR A 40 15.16 5.88 11.51
N ASP A 41 15.17 6.21 10.21
CA ASP A 41 16.36 6.69 9.52
C ASP A 41 16.50 8.23 9.65
N SER A 42 17.39 8.64 10.54
CA SER A 42 17.70 10.06 10.76
C SER A 42 18.37 10.73 9.56
N ALA A 43 19.09 9.98 8.72
CA ALA A 43 19.72 10.54 7.52
C ALA A 43 18.65 10.85 6.47
N PHE A 44 17.71 9.92 6.28
CA PHE A 44 16.56 10.12 5.41
C PHE A 44 15.70 11.31 5.85
N LEU A 45 15.42 11.46 7.14
CA LEU A 45 14.64 12.57 7.72
C LEU A 45 15.43 13.90 7.85
N SER A 46 16.26 14.20 6.86
CA SER A 46 16.98 15.48 6.75
C SER A 46 16.52 16.26 5.52
N ALA A 47 16.56 17.59 5.59
CA ALA A 47 16.30 18.45 4.44
C ALA A 47 17.48 18.52 3.45
N SER A 48 18.67 18.08 3.86
CA SER A 48 19.88 18.15 3.05
C SER A 48 20.92 17.11 3.48
N GLY A 49 21.87 16.82 2.60
CA GLY A 49 22.94 15.85 2.85
C GLY A 49 22.70 14.52 2.16
N ASP A 50 23.71 13.66 2.17
CA ASP A 50 23.68 12.40 1.44
C ASP A 50 22.64 11.44 2.01
N GLY A 51 21.78 10.92 1.13
CA GLY A 51 20.68 10.02 1.50
C GLY A 51 19.45 10.72 2.10
N SER A 52 19.48 12.04 2.21
CA SER A 52 18.36 12.83 2.73
C SER A 52 17.18 12.89 1.76
N ILE A 53 15.96 13.02 2.29
CA ILE A 53 14.77 13.19 1.44
C ILE A 53 14.86 14.45 0.58
N GLY A 54 15.48 15.53 1.08
CA GLY A 54 15.68 16.75 0.30
C GLY A 54 16.55 16.50 -0.93
N GLN A 55 17.68 15.80 -0.76
CA GLN A 55 18.54 15.41 -1.90
C GLN A 55 17.81 14.49 -2.89
N VAL A 56 17.03 13.52 -2.38
CA VAL A 56 16.23 12.62 -3.23
C VAL A 56 15.24 13.42 -4.08
N MET A 57 14.51 14.35 -3.47
CA MET A 57 13.53 15.19 -4.18
C MET A 57 14.18 16.11 -5.20
N GLU A 58 15.26 16.81 -4.83
CA GLU A 58 16.00 17.68 -5.74
C GLU A 58 16.50 16.90 -6.97
N SER A 59 17.08 15.71 -6.75
CA SER A 59 17.58 14.86 -7.84
C SER A 59 16.47 14.31 -8.74
N SER A 60 15.27 14.13 -8.18
CA SER A 60 14.11 13.56 -8.88
C SER A 60 13.30 14.61 -9.63
N ARG A 61 13.42 15.90 -9.27
CA ARG A 61 12.59 17.01 -9.79
C ARG A 61 12.54 17.05 -11.32
N ASP A 62 13.69 17.13 -11.97
CA ASP A 62 13.78 17.28 -13.44
C ASP A 62 13.54 15.97 -14.20
N LEU A 63 13.53 14.85 -13.48
CA LEU A 63 13.29 13.51 -14.02
C LEU A 63 11.86 13.02 -13.80
N SER A 64 11.10 13.70 -12.95
CA SER A 64 9.74 13.33 -12.60
C SER A 64 8.76 13.58 -13.75
N ALA A 65 7.70 12.77 -13.82
CA ALA A 65 6.58 13.03 -14.73
C ALA A 65 5.79 14.28 -14.33
N VAL A 66 5.76 14.57 -13.03
CA VAL A 66 4.98 15.66 -12.45
C VAL A 66 5.85 16.47 -11.50
N PRO A 67 6.69 17.40 -12.01
CA PRO A 67 7.59 18.21 -11.20
C PRO A 67 6.86 19.03 -10.12
N ALA A 68 5.63 19.45 -10.37
CA ALA A 68 4.81 20.18 -9.40
C ALA A 68 4.54 19.40 -8.10
N LEU A 69 4.46 18.06 -8.15
CA LEU A 69 4.33 17.25 -6.94
C LEU A 69 5.63 17.22 -6.14
N VAL A 70 6.78 17.25 -6.83
CA VAL A 70 8.09 17.35 -6.20
C VAL A 70 8.29 18.73 -5.59
N ASP A 71 7.91 19.79 -6.30
CA ASP A 71 7.97 21.18 -5.81
C ASP A 71 7.17 21.35 -4.52
N LEU A 72 5.94 20.82 -4.46
CA LEU A 72 5.13 20.85 -3.24
C LEU A 72 5.81 20.12 -2.09
N ALA A 73 6.45 18.99 -2.37
CA ALA A 73 7.16 18.23 -1.34
C ALA A 73 8.44 18.96 -0.88
N LEU A 74 9.09 19.71 -1.77
CA LEU A 74 10.26 20.54 -1.47
C LEU A 74 9.95 21.75 -0.58
N GLU A 75 8.69 22.20 -0.46
CA GLU A 75 8.32 23.25 0.50
C GLU A 75 8.58 22.83 1.95
N ASN A 76 8.41 21.54 2.27
CA ASN A 76 8.76 20.95 3.56
C ASN A 76 9.13 19.46 3.39
N PRO A 77 10.38 19.15 2.99
CA PRO A 77 10.80 17.80 2.65
C PRO A 77 10.64 16.82 3.82
N VAL A 78 11.00 17.27 5.03
CA VAL A 78 10.91 16.44 6.25
C VAL A 78 9.45 16.21 6.64
N GLY A 79 8.61 17.25 6.58
CA GLY A 79 7.17 17.12 6.84
C GLY A 79 6.51 16.16 5.86
N PHE A 80 6.86 16.25 4.57
CA PHE A 80 6.40 15.31 3.55
C PHE A 80 6.88 13.88 3.84
N ALA A 81 8.16 13.68 4.15
CA ALA A 81 8.72 12.36 4.47
C ALA A 81 7.99 11.70 5.65
N VAL A 82 7.75 12.46 6.71
CA VAL A 82 7.01 12.00 7.89
C VAL A 82 5.55 11.67 7.53
N ALA A 83 4.87 12.54 6.77
CA ALA A 83 3.49 12.29 6.34
C ALA A 83 3.37 11.05 5.44
N LEU A 84 4.30 10.90 4.49
CA LEU A 84 4.40 9.73 3.63
C LEU A 84 4.61 8.46 4.45
N ALA A 85 5.59 8.45 5.35
CA ALA A 85 5.92 7.29 6.17
C ALA A 85 4.79 6.90 7.13
N ILE A 86 4.12 7.88 7.76
CA ILE A 86 2.91 7.62 8.56
C ILE A 86 1.79 7.05 7.68
N GLY A 87 1.60 7.60 6.48
CA GLY A 87 0.63 7.10 5.50
C GLY A 87 0.89 5.63 5.14
N GLU A 88 2.15 5.27 4.87
CA GLU A 88 2.56 3.90 4.59
C GLU A 88 2.24 2.97 5.78
N VAL A 89 2.59 3.35 7.01
CA VAL A 89 2.29 2.55 8.21
C VAL A 89 0.78 2.37 8.39
N LEU A 90 -0.01 3.43 8.28
CA LEU A 90 -1.46 3.38 8.45
C LEU A 90 -2.14 2.52 7.37
N VAL A 91 -1.70 2.65 6.12
CA VAL A 91 -2.16 1.80 5.01
C VAL A 91 -1.83 0.35 5.29
N GLY A 92 -0.58 0.05 5.64
CA GLY A 92 -0.13 -1.31 5.91
C GLY A 92 -0.90 -1.96 7.05
N LEU A 93 -1.04 -1.26 8.18
CA LEU A 93 -1.83 -1.74 9.32
C LEU A 93 -3.31 -1.90 8.99
N GLY A 94 -3.92 -0.96 8.28
CA GLY A 94 -5.34 -1.04 7.89
C GLY A 94 -5.64 -2.24 7.00
N VAL A 95 -4.75 -2.53 6.05
CA VAL A 95 -4.85 -3.69 5.15
C VAL A 95 -4.62 -5.00 5.90
N LEU A 96 -3.61 -5.07 6.78
CA LEU A 96 -3.34 -6.26 7.60
C LEU A 96 -4.51 -6.60 8.53
N ALA A 97 -5.03 -5.59 9.22
CA ALA A 97 -6.18 -5.72 10.12
C ALA A 97 -7.48 -6.07 9.36
N GLY A 98 -7.53 -5.83 8.05
CA GLY A 98 -8.74 -6.03 7.26
C GLY A 98 -9.85 -5.04 7.67
N LEU A 99 -9.49 -3.82 8.06
CA LEU A 99 -10.41 -2.76 8.46
C LEU A 99 -10.36 -1.65 7.41
N LEU A 100 -11.52 -1.28 6.86
CA LEU A 100 -11.60 -0.26 5.80
C LEU A 100 -10.64 -0.58 4.63
N THR A 101 -10.47 -1.86 4.29
CA THR A 101 -9.38 -2.30 3.39
C THR A 101 -9.44 -1.66 2.02
N ARG A 102 -10.61 -1.30 1.51
CA ARG A 102 -10.72 -0.55 0.25
C ARG A 102 -10.12 0.85 0.34
N ILE A 103 -10.35 1.55 1.45
CA ILE A 103 -9.80 2.89 1.68
C ILE A 103 -8.29 2.78 1.89
N ALA A 104 -7.84 1.83 2.70
CA ALA A 104 -6.41 1.61 2.91
C ALA A 104 -5.69 1.20 1.61
N ALA A 105 -6.28 0.32 0.79
CA ALA A 105 -5.74 -0.05 -0.51
C ALA A 105 -5.72 1.13 -1.51
N LEU A 106 -6.73 2.01 -1.47
CA LEU A 106 -6.72 3.23 -2.27
C LEU A 106 -5.57 4.15 -1.83
N GLY A 107 -5.35 4.31 -0.53
CA GLY A 107 -4.21 5.05 0.01
C GLY A 107 -2.87 4.45 -0.45
N GLY A 108 -2.73 3.13 -0.38
CA GLY A 108 -1.55 2.42 -0.87
C GLY A 108 -1.30 2.63 -2.36
N ALA A 109 -2.35 2.55 -3.18
CA ALA A 109 -2.28 2.84 -4.60
C ALA A 109 -1.87 4.29 -4.88
N LEU A 110 -2.43 5.28 -4.16
CA LEU A 110 -2.08 6.68 -4.34
C LEU A 110 -0.64 6.98 -3.93
N ILE A 111 -0.15 6.37 -2.84
CA ILE A 111 1.26 6.47 -2.44
C ILE A 111 2.17 5.87 -3.52
N SER A 112 1.90 4.64 -3.95
CA SER A 112 2.67 3.99 -5.01
C SER A 112 2.65 4.76 -6.33
N LEU A 113 1.50 5.31 -6.72
CA LEU A 113 1.37 6.16 -7.91
C LEU A 113 2.22 7.43 -7.77
N SER A 114 2.15 8.09 -6.60
CA SER A 114 2.90 9.31 -6.35
C SER A 114 4.40 9.07 -6.46
N LEU A 115 4.91 8.04 -5.78
CA LEU A 115 6.33 7.66 -5.84
C LEU A 115 6.76 7.25 -7.24
N TRP A 116 5.90 6.54 -7.98
CA TRP A 116 6.20 6.18 -9.36
C TRP A 116 6.30 7.40 -10.27
N LEU A 117 5.41 8.39 -10.12
CA LEU A 117 5.43 9.60 -10.93
C LEU A 117 6.55 10.57 -10.55
N THR A 118 6.99 10.57 -9.28
CA THR A 118 7.99 11.52 -8.78
C THR A 118 9.40 10.94 -8.76
N VAL A 119 9.60 9.80 -8.12
CA VAL A 119 10.92 9.23 -7.82
C VAL A 119 11.37 8.25 -8.90
N SER A 120 10.50 7.34 -9.30
CA SER A 120 10.91 6.20 -10.13
C SER A 120 10.47 6.26 -11.60
N TRP A 121 9.93 7.39 -12.05
CA TRP A 121 9.42 7.59 -13.42
C TRP A 121 10.50 7.37 -14.48
N ALA A 122 11.66 8.03 -14.33
CA ALA A 122 12.75 7.99 -15.29
C ALA A 122 13.74 6.84 -15.03
N VAL A 123 13.39 5.85 -14.20
CA VAL A 123 14.26 4.71 -13.94
C VAL A 123 14.45 3.91 -15.25
N PRO A 124 15.67 3.78 -15.78
CA PRO A 124 15.88 3.30 -17.16
C PRO A 124 15.40 1.88 -17.44
N ARG A 125 15.28 1.05 -16.41
CA ARG A 125 14.87 -0.35 -16.54
C ARG A 125 13.67 -0.63 -15.65
N TYR A 126 12.63 -1.17 -16.26
CA TYR A 126 11.37 -1.49 -15.59
C TYR A 126 11.54 -2.28 -14.27
N TYR A 127 12.49 -3.21 -14.21
CA TYR A 127 12.71 -4.08 -13.06
C TYR A 127 13.51 -3.45 -11.90
N TYR A 128 13.94 -2.19 -12.03
CA TYR A 128 14.61 -1.47 -10.94
C TYR A 128 13.65 -0.66 -10.06
N SER A 129 12.40 -0.50 -10.47
CA SER A 129 11.36 0.14 -9.67
C SER A 129 10.31 -0.85 -9.18
N GLN A 130 9.92 -0.71 -7.92
CA GLN A 130 8.85 -1.49 -7.29
C GLN A 130 7.51 -0.74 -7.26
N ASP A 131 7.51 0.58 -7.44
CA ASP A 131 6.35 1.43 -7.18
C ASP A 131 5.18 1.10 -8.12
N LEU A 132 5.47 0.87 -9.40
CA LEU A 132 4.47 0.46 -10.38
C LEU A 132 3.89 -0.93 -10.07
N ILE A 133 4.72 -1.86 -9.58
CA ILE A 133 4.28 -3.20 -9.20
C ILE A 133 3.34 -3.11 -8.00
N TYR A 134 3.69 -2.31 -6.98
CA TYR A 134 2.83 -2.08 -5.83
C TYR A 134 1.52 -1.40 -6.22
N LEU A 135 1.56 -0.39 -7.08
CA LEU A 135 0.37 0.26 -7.63
C LEU A 135 -0.60 -0.77 -8.24
N MET A 136 -0.10 -1.65 -9.10
CA MET A 136 -0.92 -2.71 -9.71
C MET A 136 -1.41 -3.73 -8.68
N ALA A 137 -0.58 -4.06 -7.68
CA ALA A 137 -0.91 -5.01 -6.63
C ALA A 137 -2.02 -4.51 -5.67
N TRP A 138 -2.24 -3.20 -5.58
CA TRP A 138 -3.34 -2.61 -4.81
C TRP A 138 -4.71 -2.72 -5.50
N ILE A 139 -4.75 -2.80 -6.84
CA ILE A 139 -6.00 -2.81 -7.62
C ILE A 139 -6.97 -3.94 -7.21
N PRO A 140 -6.53 -5.20 -7.03
CA PRO A 140 -7.41 -6.27 -6.58
C PRO A 140 -8.11 -5.95 -5.25
N PHE A 141 -7.46 -5.27 -4.30
CA PHE A 141 -8.06 -4.91 -3.02
C PHE A 141 -9.02 -3.72 -3.12
N ILE A 142 -8.78 -2.79 -4.04
CA ILE A 142 -9.72 -1.70 -4.33
C ILE A 142 -11.02 -2.30 -4.89
N LEU A 143 -10.91 -3.23 -5.84
CA LEU A 143 -12.06 -3.86 -6.50
C LEU A 143 -12.78 -4.87 -5.59
N ALA A 144 -12.05 -5.82 -5.01
CA ALA A 144 -12.62 -6.92 -4.25
C ALA A 144 -12.82 -6.59 -2.76
N GLY A 145 -12.05 -5.66 -2.19
CA GLY A 145 -11.98 -5.43 -0.75
C GLY A 145 -11.13 -6.47 -0.01
N ALA A 146 -11.29 -6.53 1.33
CA ALA A 146 -10.62 -7.54 2.14
C ALA A 146 -11.22 -8.93 1.92
N SER A 147 -10.38 -9.92 1.65
CA SER A 147 -10.74 -11.34 1.74
C SER A 147 -11.02 -11.77 3.19
N TYR A 148 -11.32 -13.06 3.41
CA TYR A 148 -11.63 -13.69 4.70
C TYR A 148 -10.60 -13.32 5.81
N LEU A 149 -11.03 -13.38 7.09
CA LEU A 149 -10.26 -12.85 8.25
C LEU A 149 -10.03 -11.33 8.19
N SER A 150 -11.12 -10.59 8.02
CA SER A 150 -11.12 -9.12 8.06
C SER A 150 -12.00 -8.63 9.21
N LEU A 151 -11.56 -7.59 9.93
CA LEU A 151 -12.39 -6.93 10.94
C LEU A 151 -13.70 -6.40 10.33
N ASP A 152 -13.68 -5.98 9.05
CA ASP A 152 -14.87 -5.59 8.29
C ASP A 152 -15.95 -6.70 8.28
N SER A 153 -15.54 -7.97 8.14
CA SER A 153 -16.47 -9.11 8.17
C SER A 153 -17.06 -9.37 9.57
N LEU A 154 -16.26 -9.14 10.62
CA LEU A 154 -16.72 -9.25 12.00
C LEU A 154 -17.71 -8.14 12.38
N ILE A 155 -17.46 -6.91 11.93
CA ILE A 155 -18.38 -5.78 12.15
C ILE A 155 -19.72 -6.01 11.43
N ARG A 156 -19.67 -6.49 10.17
CA ARG A 156 -20.87 -6.77 9.37
C ARG A 156 -21.73 -7.89 9.97
N SER A 157 -21.10 -8.99 10.42
CA SER A 157 -21.82 -10.10 11.06
C SER A 157 -22.45 -9.70 12.40
N ARG A 158 -21.80 -8.83 13.20
CA ARG A 158 -22.37 -8.30 14.44
C ARG A 158 -23.57 -7.37 14.19
N ARG A 159 -23.52 -6.52 13.16
CA ARG A 159 -24.65 -5.63 12.82
C ARG A 159 -25.88 -6.43 12.36
N SER A 160 -25.70 -7.43 11.51
CA SER A 160 -26.80 -8.28 11.02
C SER A 160 -27.51 -9.06 12.14
N ARG A 161 -26.80 -9.44 13.22
CA ARG A 161 -27.40 -10.13 14.38
C ARG A 161 -28.15 -9.20 15.34
N ARG A 162 -27.97 -7.88 15.24
CA ARG A 162 -28.70 -6.89 16.07
C ARG A 162 -30.00 -6.42 15.43
N THR A 163 -30.16 -6.64 14.13
CA THR A 163 -31.33 -6.23 13.34
C THR A 163 -32.28 -7.40 13.01
N ALA A 164 -31.94 -8.62 13.44
CA ALA A 164 -32.77 -9.82 13.35
C ALA A 164 -33.24 -10.18 14.75
#